data_AF-A0A519PCS2-F1
#
_entry.id   AF-A0A519PCS2-F1
#
_cell.length_a   1.000
_cell.length_b   1.000
_cell.length_c   1.000
_cell.angle_alpha   90.00
_cell.angle_beta   90.00
_cell.angle_gamma   90.00
#
_symmetry.space_group_name_H-M   'P 1'
#
loop_
_entity.id
_entity.type
_entity.pdbx_description
1 polymer ?
#
loop_
_entity_poly.entity_id
_entity_poly.type
_entity_poly.pdbx_seq_one_letter_code
_entity_poly.pdbx_strand_id
1 'polypeptide(L)' 'MTLSLHDIAAPAFLRGLDALDGLLDKAAAAGLDEAALFEARLAPDMRPFPDQVRMAAFSARGCVARLTGQDW' A
#
# COMPACT_ATOMS: atom_id res chain seq x y z
N MET A 1 -30.63 0.10 -5.19
CA MET A 1 -29.34 0.05 -4.47
C MET A 1 -28.57 1.32 -4.79
N THR A 2 -28.26 2.12 -3.78
CA THR A 2 -27.42 3.32 -3.93
C THR A 2 -25.99 2.95 -3.56
N LEU A 3 -25.08 3.04 -4.51
CA LEU A 3 -23.65 2.85 -4.32
C LEU A 3 -23.06 4.19 -3.84
N SER A 4 -22.36 4.21 -2.70
CA SER A 4 -21.64 5.39 -2.23
C SER A 4 -20.17 5.37 -2.64
N LEU A 5 -19.53 6.55 -2.65
CA LEU A 5 -18.08 6.63 -2.86
C LEU A 5 -17.28 5.93 -1.75
N HIS A 6 -17.83 5.89 -0.54
CA HIS A 6 -17.26 5.12 0.56
C HIS A 6 -17.22 3.63 0.20
N ASP A 7 -18.32 3.06 -0.30
CA ASP A 7 -18.42 1.63 -0.64
C ASP A 7 -17.41 1.20 -1.71
N ILE A 8 -17.06 2.13 -2.61
CA ILE A 8 -16.08 1.90 -3.68
C ILE A 8 -14.65 2.04 -3.16
N ALA A 9 -14.36 3.09 -2.39
CA ALA A 9 -12.99 3.46 -2.05
C ALA A 9 -12.48 2.78 -0.78
N ALA A 10 -13.09 3.05 0.38
CA ALA A 10 -12.49 2.68 1.67
C ALA A 10 -12.34 1.16 1.85
N PRO A 11 -13.36 0.32 1.59
CA PRO A 11 -13.21 -1.13 1.69
C PRO A 11 -12.20 -1.71 0.69
N ALA A 12 -12.06 -1.12 -0.50
CA ALA A 12 -11.11 -1.60 -1.49
C ALA A 12 -9.66 -1.35 -1.06
N PHE A 13 -9.36 -0.16 -0.55
CA PHE A 13 -8.03 0.15 -0.02
C PHE A 13 -7.68 -0.68 1.21
N LEU A 14 -8.62 -0.84 2.16
CA LEU A 14 -8.39 -1.67 3.35
C LEU A 14 -8.01 -3.10 2.96
N ARG A 15 -8.81 -3.75 2.09
CA ARG A 15 -8.48 -5.12 1.62
C ARG A 15 -7.11 -5.21 0.96
N GLY A 16 -6.72 -4.22 0.16
CA GLY A 16 -5.41 -4.21 -0.50
C GLY A 16 -4.25 -4.02 0.48
N LEU A 17 -4.41 -3.13 1.47
CA LEU A 17 -3.40 -2.87 2.49
C LEU A 17 -3.27 -4.05 3.48
N ASP A 18 -4.38 -4.68 3.87
CA ASP A 18 -4.36 -5.89 4.70
C ASP A 18 -3.65 -7.05 3.99
N ALA A 19 -3.86 -7.19 2.68
CA ALA A 19 -3.15 -8.18 1.87
C ALA A 19 -1.65 -7.85 1.77
N LEU A 20 -1.28 -6.58 1.66
CA LEU A 20 0.13 -6.14 1.66
C LEU A 20 0.80 -6.44 3.01
N ASP A 21 0.13 -6.16 4.12
CA ASP A 21 0.61 -6.47 5.47
C ASP A 21 0.91 -7.97 5.63
N GLY A 22 -0.04 -8.82 5.23
CA GLY A 22 0.17 -10.27 5.24
C GLY A 22 1.26 -10.77 4.29
N LEU A 23 1.62 -10.01 3.23
CA LEU A 23 2.78 -10.33 2.38
C LEU A 23 4.10 -9.98 3.08
N LEU A 24 4.13 -8.90 3.87
CA LEU A 24 5.30 -8.53 4.67
C LEU A 24 5.58 -9.58 5.75
N ASP A 25 4.53 -10.07 6.43
CA ASP A 25 4.64 -11.17 7.39
C ASP A 25 5.24 -12.43 6.76
N LYS A 26 4.79 -12.77 5.53
CA LYS A 26 5.33 -13.90 4.78
C LYS A 26 6.80 -13.68 4.39
N ALA A 27 7.17 -12.47 4.00
CA ALA A 27 8.56 -12.14 3.67
C ALA A 27 9.48 -12.31 4.90
N ALA A 28 9.04 -11.85 6.07
CA ALA A 28 9.74 -12.02 7.33
C ALA A 28 9.87 -13.52 7.70
N ALA A 29 8.77 -14.28 7.59
CA ALA A 29 8.75 -15.71 7.89
C ALA A 29 9.58 -16.55 6.90
N ALA A 30 9.74 -16.10 5.66
CA ALA A 30 10.55 -16.76 4.64
C ALA A 30 12.06 -16.59 4.86
N GLY A 31 12.49 -15.76 5.82
CA GLY A 31 13.91 -15.52 6.11
C GLY A 31 14.63 -14.77 4.99
N LEU A 32 13.91 -13.91 4.27
CA LEU A 32 14.52 -13.03 3.28
C LEU A 32 15.43 -12.00 3.98
N ASP A 33 16.56 -11.68 3.36
CA ASP A 33 17.46 -10.66 3.89
C ASP A 33 16.82 -9.27 3.84
N GLU A 34 16.64 -8.64 5.00
CA GLU A 34 16.00 -7.34 5.15
C GLU A 34 16.77 -6.26 4.39
N ALA A 35 18.11 -6.27 4.47
CA ALA A 35 18.94 -5.27 3.78
C ALA A 35 18.79 -5.39 2.25
N ALA A 36 18.80 -6.61 1.72
CA ALA A 36 18.52 -6.87 0.31
C ALA A 36 17.11 -6.41 -0.09
N LEU A 37 16.08 -6.64 0.74
CA LEU A 37 14.71 -6.19 0.46
C LEU A 37 14.59 -4.66 0.44
N PHE A 38 15.27 -3.95 1.34
CA PHE A 38 15.25 -2.49 1.37
C PHE A 38 15.81 -1.84 0.10
N GLU A 39 16.78 -2.49 -0.53
CA GLU A 39 17.37 -2.03 -1.80
C GLU A 39 16.73 -2.66 -3.04
N ALA A 40 15.85 -3.65 -2.86
CA ALA A 40 15.25 -4.40 -3.95
C ALA A 40 14.43 -3.51 -4.90
N ARG A 41 14.65 -3.72 -6.20
CA ARG A 41 13.96 -3.03 -7.30
C ARG A 41 13.60 -4.04 -8.38
N LEU A 42 12.46 -3.83 -9.05
CA LEU A 42 12.06 -4.66 -10.18
C LEU A 42 12.77 -4.25 -11.48
N ALA A 43 13.09 -2.96 -11.62
CA ALA A 43 13.87 -2.40 -12.72
C ALA A 43 14.78 -1.26 -12.20
N PRO A 44 15.90 -0.93 -12.88
CA PRO A 44 16.87 0.06 -12.39
C PRO A 44 16.32 1.48 -12.17
N ASP A 45 15.27 1.85 -12.90
CA ASP A 45 14.61 3.16 -12.86
C ASP A 45 13.45 3.22 -11.85
N MET A 46 13.06 2.10 -11.25
CA MET A 46 12.00 2.04 -10.24
C MET A 46 12.51 2.40 -8.85
N ARG A 47 11.61 2.95 -8.02
CA ARG A 47 11.87 3.17 -6.59
C ARG A 47 11.99 1.82 -5.84
N PRO A 48 12.80 1.77 -4.77
CA PRO A 48 13.01 0.54 -4.00
C PRO A 48 11.74 0.09 -3.26
N PHE A 49 11.72 -1.15 -2.80
CA PHE A 49 10.56 -1.77 -2.17
C PHE A 49 9.90 -0.94 -1.05
N PRO A 50 10.63 -0.32 -0.08
CA PRO A 50 9.99 0.48 0.97
C PRO A 50 9.22 1.69 0.42
N ASP A 51 9.67 2.27 -0.69
CA ASP A 51 8.97 3.36 -1.35
C ASP A 51 7.67 2.90 -1.98
N GLN A 52 7.63 1.68 -2.53
CA GLN A 52 6.42 1.09 -3.10
C GLN A 52 5.34 0.91 -2.00
N VAL A 53 5.74 0.40 -0.83
CA VAL A 53 4.84 0.27 0.34
C VAL A 53 4.31 1.65 0.75
N ARG A 54 5.19 2.66 0.86
CA ARG A 54 4.80 4.02 1.23
C ARG A 54 3.85 4.63 0.20
N MET A 55 4.11 4.44 -1.09
CA MET A 55 3.26 4.95 -2.18
C MET A 55 1.88 4.30 -2.17
N ALA A 56 1.77 3.00 -1.87
CA ALA A 56 0.48 2.33 -1.72
C ALA A 56 -0.34 2.94 -0.57
N ALA A 57 0.27 3.10 0.60
CA ALA A 57 -0.38 3.71 1.77
C ALA A 57 -0.79 5.18 1.53
N PHE A 58 0.08 5.98 0.92
CA PHE A 58 -0.23 7.38 0.60
C PHE A 58 -1.28 7.53 -0.48
N SER A 59 -1.35 6.62 -1.45
CA SER A 59 -2.43 6.63 -2.45
C SER A 59 -3.80 6.41 -1.80
N ALA A 60 -3.89 5.45 -0.87
CA ALA A 60 -5.12 5.21 -0.10
C ALA A 60 -5.51 6.43 0.74
N ARG A 61 -4.58 6.94 1.56
CA ARG A 61 -4.82 8.10 2.43
C ARG A 61 -5.22 9.34 1.61
N GLY A 62 -4.46 9.65 0.57
CA GLY A 62 -4.71 10.82 -0.28
C GLY A 62 -6.02 10.71 -1.07
N CYS A 63 -6.45 9.51 -1.43
CA CYS A 63 -7.77 9.29 -2.02
C CYS A 63 -8.87 9.64 -1.01
N VAL A 64 -8.84 9.03 0.18
CA VAL A 64 -9.87 9.22 1.20
C VAL A 64 -9.95 10.69 1.63
N ALA A 65 -8.81 11.35 1.88
CA ALA A 65 -8.79 12.75 2.28
C ALA A 65 -9.44 13.68 1.24
N ARG A 66 -9.18 13.45 -0.06
CA ARG A 66 -9.84 14.21 -1.14
C ARG A 66 -11.34 13.96 -1.20
N LEU A 67 -11.77 12.72 -1.03
CA LEU A 67 -13.18 12.35 -1.07
C LEU A 67 -13.96 12.89 0.13
N THR A 68 -13.31 13.09 1.27
CA THR A 68 -13.92 13.60 2.51
C THR A 68 -13.68 15.09 2.74
N GLY A 69 -12.94 15.78 1.85
CA GLY A 69 -12.62 17.20 1.99
C GLY A 69 -11.69 17.51 3.16
N GLN A 70 -10.80 16.57 3.53
CA GLN A 70 -9.82 16.72 4.60
C GLN A 70 -8.44 17.08 4.05
N ASP A 71 -7.68 17.87 4.81
CA ASP A 71 -6.28 18.18 4.49
C ASP A 71 -5.37 16.97 4.72
N TRP A 72 -4.36 16.79 3.86
CA TRP A 72 -3.38 15.71 3.96
C TRP A 72 -2.05 16.05 3.30
#